data_AF-A0A5S3UFU7-F1
#
_entry.id   AF-A0A5S3UFU7-F1
#
_cell.length_a   1.000
_cell.length_b   1.000
_cell.length_c   1.000
_cell.angle_alpha   90.00
_cell.angle_beta   90.00
_cell.angle_gamma   90.00
#
_symmetry.space_group_name_H-M   'P 1'
#
loop_
_entity.id
_entity.type
_entity.pdbx_description
1 polymer ?
#
loop_
_entity_poly.entity_id
_entity_poly.type
_entity_poly.pdbx_seq_one_letter_code
_entity_poly.pdbx_strand_id
1 'polypeptide(L)'
;MLVLIKVNAGLIAPQLPDESTLFENQEIVVIEGKDYLFADYVGMKWIESDHNVDDYLRSLDNQSEPFLIELTNITVTGEHVSLGNGGIWWIPQSERFELTANVELPDSDMMIIIERVANGTHVIDDIRVKAQIIDGIVTIKGVFSQSGNYQITAERLNAGLDIIEAPFRLAFDKVEFDAYV
;
A
#
# COMPACT_ATOMS: atom_id res chain seq x y z
N MET A 1 -18.36 28.28 0.10
CA MET A 1 -19.24 27.13 0.41
C MET A 1 -19.09 26.15 -0.72
N LEU A 2 -18.78 24.89 -0.43
CA LEU A 2 -18.66 23.88 -1.48
C LEU A 2 -20.04 23.56 -2.05
N VAL A 3 -20.12 23.46 -3.37
CA VAL A 3 -21.35 23.13 -4.09
C VAL A 3 -21.09 22.08 -5.17
N LEU A 4 -22.12 21.26 -5.45
CA LEU A 4 -22.17 20.35 -6.59
C LEU A 4 -23.39 20.74 -7.42
N ILE A 5 -23.15 21.36 -8.58
CA ILE A 5 -24.22 21.80 -9.49
C ILE A 5 -24.24 20.89 -10.70
N LYS A 6 -25.36 20.23 -10.98
CA LYS A 6 -25.48 19.34 -12.13
C LYS A 6 -25.35 20.16 -13.42
N VAL A 7 -24.45 19.75 -14.30
CA VAL A 7 -24.27 20.39 -15.60
C VAL A 7 -24.74 19.47 -16.72
N ASN A 8 -25.41 20.05 -17.71
CA ASN A 8 -25.77 19.37 -18.94
C ASN A 8 -24.79 19.76 -20.06
N ALA A 9 -24.83 19.02 -21.17
CA ALA A 9 -24.00 19.31 -22.34
C ALA A 9 -24.16 20.78 -22.81
N GLY A 10 -23.02 21.41 -23.14
CA GLY A 10 -22.97 22.79 -23.60
C GLY A 10 -22.13 23.69 -22.70
N LEU A 11 -22.38 25.00 -22.74
CA LEU A 11 -21.66 25.97 -21.93
C LEU A 11 -22.14 25.88 -20.47
N ILE A 12 -21.19 25.87 -19.53
CA ILE A 12 -21.47 25.77 -18.08
C ILE A 12 -22.03 27.09 -17.52
N ALA A 13 -21.41 28.23 -17.85
CA ALA A 13 -21.76 29.54 -17.31
C ALA A 13 -23.28 29.88 -17.32
N PRO A 14 -24.06 29.66 -18.41
CA PRO A 14 -25.49 29.96 -18.40
C PRO A 14 -26.34 28.99 -17.57
N GLN A 15 -25.78 27.87 -17.12
CA GLN A 15 -26.46 26.88 -16.30
C GLN A 15 -26.29 27.15 -14.80
N LEU A 16 -25.41 28.08 -14.42
CA LEU A 16 -25.13 28.39 -13.03
C LEU A 16 -26.25 29.26 -12.42
N PRO A 17 -26.59 29.03 -11.14
CA PRO A 17 -27.62 29.81 -10.44
C PRO A 17 -27.17 31.24 -10.09
N ASP A 18 -25.90 31.57 -10.32
CA ASP A 18 -25.33 32.90 -10.09
C ASP A 18 -24.20 33.21 -11.10
N GLU A 19 -23.58 34.39 -10.98
CA GLU A 19 -22.45 34.79 -11.83
C GLU A 19 -21.30 33.77 -11.74
N SER A 20 -20.79 33.31 -12.89
CA SER A 20 -19.77 32.26 -12.96
C SER A 20 -18.45 32.62 -12.25
N THR A 21 -18.19 33.91 -12.09
CA THR A 21 -17.03 34.45 -11.35
C THR A 21 -17.11 34.21 -9.84
N LEU A 22 -18.29 33.88 -9.30
CA LEU A 22 -18.50 33.58 -7.89
C LEU A 22 -18.30 32.09 -7.55
N PHE A 23 -17.95 31.27 -8.53
CA PHE A 23 -17.61 29.86 -8.36
C PHE A 23 -16.10 29.72 -8.59
N GLU A 24 -15.34 29.54 -7.53
CA GLU A 24 -13.89 29.37 -7.55
C GLU A 24 -13.53 27.88 -7.51
N ASN A 25 -12.27 27.54 -7.83
CA ASN A 25 -11.75 26.16 -7.79
C ASN A 25 -12.65 25.12 -8.48
N GLN A 26 -13.10 25.46 -9.69
CA GLN A 26 -14.05 24.68 -10.46
C GLN A 26 -13.44 23.38 -11.00
N GLU A 27 -14.15 22.27 -10.80
CA GLU A 27 -13.84 20.96 -11.38
C GLU A 27 -15.11 20.28 -11.90
N ILE A 28 -15.03 19.56 -13.02
CA ILE A 28 -16.12 18.69 -13.47
C ILE A 28 -15.89 17.28 -12.94
N VAL A 29 -16.86 16.78 -12.18
CA VAL A 29 -16.82 15.48 -11.53
C VAL A 29 -18.01 14.63 -12.01
N VAL A 30 -17.82 13.32 -12.08
CA VAL A 30 -18.86 12.39 -12.56
C VAL A 30 -19.42 11.63 -11.37
N ILE A 31 -20.72 11.80 -11.11
CA ILE A 31 -21.44 11.13 -10.02
C ILE A 31 -22.63 10.39 -10.63
N GLU A 32 -22.68 9.07 -10.45
CA GLU A 32 -23.73 8.19 -11.02
C GLU A 32 -23.94 8.38 -12.54
N GLY A 33 -22.85 8.61 -13.28
CA GLY A 33 -22.85 8.80 -14.72
C GLY A 33 -23.41 10.15 -15.20
N LYS A 34 -23.49 11.15 -14.31
CA LYS A 34 -23.88 12.53 -14.63
C LYS A 34 -22.74 13.48 -14.25
N ASP A 35 -22.60 14.54 -15.04
CA ASP A 35 -21.58 15.56 -14.81
C ASP A 35 -22.09 16.60 -13.80
N TYR A 36 -21.22 16.95 -12.86
CA TYR A 36 -21.44 18.00 -11.86
C TYR A 36 -20.26 18.96 -11.87
N LEU A 37 -20.54 20.25 -11.70
CA LEU A 37 -19.56 21.25 -11.33
C LEU A 37 -19.37 21.21 -9.82
N PHE A 38 -18.21 20.76 -9.37
CA PHE A 38 -17.73 20.93 -8.01
C PHE A 38 -16.98 22.26 -7.92
N ALA A 39 -17.35 23.12 -6.97
CA ALA A 39 -16.75 24.45 -6.84
C ALA A 39 -16.88 25.06 -5.44
N ASP A 40 -16.02 26.03 -5.15
CA ASP A 40 -16.14 26.95 -4.03
C ASP A 40 -17.03 28.14 -4.39
N TYR A 41 -18.27 28.15 -3.91
CA TYR A 41 -19.15 29.31 -4.09
C TYR A 41 -18.89 30.40 -3.04
N VAL A 42 -18.55 31.61 -3.48
CA VAL A 42 -18.22 32.77 -2.64
C VAL A 42 -19.27 33.88 -2.66
N GLY A 43 -20.37 33.69 -3.38
CA GLY A 43 -21.46 34.68 -3.43
C GLY A 43 -22.34 34.68 -2.18
N MET A 44 -23.30 35.60 -2.16
CA MET A 44 -24.22 35.79 -1.02
C MET A 44 -25.57 35.10 -1.19
N LYS A 45 -25.87 34.52 -2.36
CA LYS A 45 -27.15 33.83 -2.57
C LYS A 45 -27.11 32.48 -1.88
N TRP A 46 -28.26 32.04 -1.38
CA TRP A 46 -28.40 30.65 -0.98
C TRP A 46 -28.46 29.77 -2.24
N ILE A 47 -27.50 28.87 -2.37
CA ILE A 47 -27.44 27.87 -3.44
C ILE A 47 -27.53 26.49 -2.79
N GLU A 48 -28.49 25.71 -3.21
CA GLU A 48 -28.60 24.29 -2.83
C GLU A 48 -27.81 23.45 -3.84
N SER A 49 -27.01 22.50 -3.35
CA SER A 49 -26.29 21.56 -4.21
C SER A 49 -27.26 20.53 -4.78
N ASP A 50 -27.10 20.19 -6.05
CA ASP A 50 -27.84 19.12 -6.74
C ASP A 50 -27.40 17.71 -6.29
N HIS A 51 -26.31 17.61 -5.52
CA HIS A 51 -25.84 16.39 -4.88
C HIS A 51 -25.26 16.69 -3.50
N ASN A 52 -25.30 15.71 -2.58
CA ASN A 52 -24.76 15.88 -1.24
C ASN A 52 -23.23 15.99 -1.28
N VAL A 53 -22.71 17.16 -0.91
CA VAL A 53 -21.28 17.46 -0.92
C VAL A 53 -20.53 16.58 0.08
N ASP A 54 -21.07 16.36 1.28
CA ASP A 54 -20.40 15.54 2.30
C ASP A 54 -20.29 14.08 1.87
N ASP A 55 -21.32 13.55 1.20
CA ASP A 55 -21.30 12.19 0.69
C ASP A 55 -20.32 12.06 -0.49
N TYR A 56 -20.24 13.06 -1.36
CA TYR A 56 -19.23 13.12 -2.42
C TYR A 56 -17.81 13.16 -1.84
N LEU A 57 -17.54 14.04 -0.87
CA LEU A 57 -16.22 14.12 -0.22
C LEU A 57 -15.86 12.79 0.47
N ARG A 58 -16.80 12.15 1.16
CA ARG A 58 -16.60 10.80 1.72
C ARG A 58 -16.36 9.74 0.65
N SER A 59 -16.95 9.89 -0.54
CA SER A 59 -16.70 8.97 -1.65
C SER A 59 -15.28 9.10 -2.20
N LEU A 60 -14.70 10.32 -2.16
CA LEU A 60 -13.29 10.54 -2.48
C LEU A 60 -12.39 9.91 -1.42
N ASP A 61 -12.71 10.08 -0.14
CA ASP A 61 -11.95 9.47 0.97
C ASP A 61 -12.02 7.93 0.95
N ASN A 62 -13.15 7.36 0.51
CA ASN A 62 -13.33 5.90 0.39
C ASN A 62 -12.78 5.31 -0.92
N GLN A 63 -12.26 6.14 -1.84
CA GLN A 63 -11.45 5.65 -2.94
C GLN A 63 -10.01 5.53 -2.47
N SER A 64 -9.58 4.28 -2.23
CA SER A 64 -8.19 3.81 -2.10
C SER A 64 -7.66 3.55 -0.68
N GLU A 65 -8.41 2.89 0.20
CA GLU A 65 -7.67 2.00 1.11
C GLU A 65 -7.01 0.91 0.25
N PRO A 66 -5.67 0.78 0.31
CA PRO A 66 -4.98 -0.20 -0.52
C PRO A 66 -5.52 -1.60 -0.21
N PHE A 67 -5.70 -2.44 -1.23
CA PHE A 67 -6.14 -3.80 -1.00
C PHE A 67 -5.12 -4.55 -0.14
N LEU A 68 -5.58 -5.23 0.90
CA LEU A 68 -4.71 -6.00 1.78
C LEU A 68 -4.50 -7.40 1.19
N ILE A 69 -3.24 -7.75 0.92
CA ILE A 69 -2.83 -9.06 0.42
C ILE A 69 -2.14 -9.82 1.55
N GLU A 70 -2.73 -10.94 1.96
CA GLU A 70 -2.15 -11.80 2.97
C GLU A 70 -1.05 -12.70 2.39
N LEU A 71 0.10 -12.77 3.06
CA LEU A 71 1.11 -13.80 2.83
C LEU A 71 0.89 -14.92 3.84
N THR A 72 0.67 -16.13 3.35
CA THR A 72 0.39 -17.31 4.18
C THR A 72 1.39 -18.43 3.93
N ASN A 73 1.40 -19.45 4.79
CA ASN A 73 2.27 -20.63 4.68
C ASN A 73 3.77 -20.30 4.56
N ILE A 74 4.21 -19.25 5.27
CA ILE A 74 5.62 -18.84 5.28
C ILE A 74 6.48 -19.99 5.80
N THR A 75 7.39 -20.45 4.97
CA THR A 75 8.29 -21.56 5.27
C THR A 75 9.70 -21.23 4.84
N VAL A 76 10.69 -21.53 5.67
CA VAL A 76 12.11 -21.37 5.34
C VAL A 76 12.79 -22.74 5.30
N THR A 77 13.60 -22.96 4.28
CA THR A 77 14.31 -24.23 4.04
C THR A 77 15.78 -23.99 3.69
N GLY A 78 16.63 -24.98 3.97
CA GLY A 78 18.08 -24.96 3.72
C GLY A 78 18.73 -26.21 4.33
N GLU A 79 20.05 -26.35 4.21
CA GLU A 79 20.78 -27.57 4.66
C GLU A 79 20.78 -27.70 6.19
N HIS A 80 20.94 -26.59 6.90
CA HIS A 80 20.99 -26.48 8.35
C HIS A 80 20.00 -25.43 8.89
N VAL A 81 18.91 -25.20 8.15
CA VAL A 81 17.80 -24.34 8.61
C VAL A 81 16.95 -25.11 9.60
N SER A 82 16.68 -24.51 10.76
CA SER A 82 15.76 -25.06 11.75
C SER A 82 14.87 -23.97 12.34
N LEU A 83 13.64 -24.32 12.70
CA LEU A 83 12.75 -23.41 13.42
C LEU A 83 12.98 -23.56 14.92
N GLY A 84 13.57 -22.53 15.53
CA GLY A 84 13.81 -22.45 16.96
C GLY A 84 12.55 -22.18 17.78
N ASN A 85 12.68 -22.27 19.10
CA ASN A 85 11.62 -21.91 20.04
C ASN A 85 11.27 -20.41 19.89
N GLY A 86 9.98 -20.10 19.82
CA GLY A 86 9.50 -18.74 19.61
C GLY A 86 9.29 -18.32 18.15
N GLY A 87 9.45 -19.25 17.18
CA GLY A 87 9.17 -18.97 15.77
C GLY A 87 10.33 -18.32 15.02
N ILE A 88 11.54 -18.36 15.57
CA ILE A 88 12.74 -17.76 15.00
C ILE A 88 13.48 -18.82 14.16
N TRP A 89 13.75 -18.53 12.90
CA TRP A 89 14.49 -19.41 12.01
C TRP A 89 16.01 -19.32 12.27
N TRP A 90 16.62 -20.41 12.71
CA TRP A 90 18.05 -20.48 12.96
C TRP A 90 18.75 -20.95 11.68
N ILE A 91 19.69 -20.14 11.19
CA ILE A 91 20.40 -20.38 9.93
C ILE A 91 21.89 -20.09 10.14
N PRO A 92 22.82 -21.01 9.82
CA PRO A 92 24.23 -20.68 9.86
C PRO A 92 24.58 -19.51 8.94
N GLN A 93 25.45 -18.63 9.42
CA GLN A 93 26.03 -17.57 8.62
C GLN A 93 26.69 -18.18 7.37
N SER A 94 26.59 -17.48 6.24
CA SER A 94 27.11 -17.90 4.93
C SER A 94 26.40 -19.08 4.28
N GLU A 95 25.36 -19.61 4.91
CA GLU A 95 24.53 -20.65 4.31
C GLU A 95 23.38 -20.08 3.50
N ARG A 96 22.99 -20.81 2.45
CA ARG A 96 21.84 -20.48 1.62
C ARG A 96 20.55 -20.94 2.27
N PHE A 97 19.55 -20.09 2.20
CA PHE A 97 18.18 -20.44 2.55
C PHE A 97 17.22 -20.05 1.42
N GLU A 98 16.07 -20.72 1.42
CA GLU A 98 14.93 -20.40 0.58
C GLU A 98 13.70 -20.18 1.45
N LEU A 99 13.10 -19.00 1.36
CA LEU A 99 11.80 -18.69 1.96
C LEU A 99 10.73 -18.75 0.89
N THR A 100 9.64 -19.44 1.20
CA THR A 100 8.43 -19.48 0.36
C THR A 100 7.22 -19.00 1.14
N ALA A 101 6.28 -18.35 0.45
CA ALA A 101 4.98 -17.97 0.99
C ALA A 101 3.94 -17.95 -0.13
N ASN A 102 2.69 -18.26 0.20
CA ASN A 102 1.56 -18.10 -0.72
C ASN A 102 1.12 -16.63 -0.75
N VAL A 103 0.77 -16.13 -1.93
CA VAL A 103 0.31 -14.77 -2.14
C VAL A 103 -0.69 -14.70 -3.29
N GLU A 104 -1.68 -13.81 -3.19
CA GLU A 104 -2.62 -13.51 -4.28
C GLU A 104 -2.12 -12.34 -5.15
N LEU A 105 -0.91 -12.48 -5.70
CA LEU A 105 -0.32 -11.51 -6.62
C LEU A 105 0.00 -12.14 -7.97
N PRO A 106 -0.06 -11.38 -9.07
CA PRO A 106 0.35 -11.87 -10.38
C PRO A 106 1.86 -12.14 -10.43
N ASP A 107 2.25 -12.98 -11.38
CA ASP A 107 3.65 -13.28 -11.68
C ASP A 107 4.45 -11.99 -11.87
N SER A 108 5.47 -11.84 -11.03
CA SER A 108 6.25 -10.60 -10.95
C SER A 108 7.53 -10.81 -10.14
N ASP A 109 8.33 -9.75 -10.07
CA ASP A 109 9.48 -9.68 -9.21
C ASP A 109 9.30 -8.55 -8.19
N MET A 110 9.68 -8.80 -6.93
CA MET A 110 9.59 -7.81 -5.86
C MET A 110 10.91 -7.72 -5.11
N MET A 111 11.36 -6.52 -4.76
CA MET A 111 12.50 -6.37 -3.86
C MET A 111 12.04 -6.51 -2.42
N ILE A 112 12.63 -7.46 -1.69
CA ILE A 112 12.40 -7.66 -0.27
C ILE A 112 13.57 -7.08 0.50
N ILE A 113 13.24 -6.42 1.59
CA ILE A 113 14.20 -5.88 2.55
C ILE A 113 14.18 -6.80 3.78
N ILE A 114 15.34 -7.33 4.12
CA ILE A 114 15.57 -8.11 5.34
C ILE A 114 16.43 -7.25 6.26
N GLU A 115 15.86 -6.82 7.37
CA GLU A 115 16.53 -5.89 8.29
C GLU A 115 17.33 -6.67 9.33
N ARG A 116 18.59 -6.27 9.58
CA ARG A 116 19.36 -6.74 10.72
C ARG A 116 19.08 -5.84 11.92
N VAL A 117 18.75 -6.43 13.05
CA VAL A 117 18.34 -5.69 14.26
C VAL A 117 19.28 -5.95 15.44
N ALA A 118 19.55 -4.88 16.20
CA ALA A 118 20.17 -4.92 17.51
C ALA A 118 19.11 -4.68 18.60
N ASN A 119 19.29 -5.29 19.76
CA ASN A 119 18.39 -5.14 20.91
C ASN A 119 16.90 -5.43 20.58
N GLY A 120 16.64 -6.30 19.60
CA GLY A 120 15.31 -6.76 19.19
C GLY A 120 14.50 -5.82 18.29
N THR A 121 14.85 -4.54 18.20
CA THR A 121 14.04 -3.55 17.44
C THR A 121 14.84 -2.50 16.69
N HIS A 122 16.11 -2.27 17.03
CA HIS A 122 16.90 -1.22 16.40
C HIS A 122 17.54 -1.73 15.11
N VAL A 123 17.06 -1.27 13.95
CA VAL A 123 17.63 -1.61 12.65
C VAL A 123 19.04 -1.03 12.54
N ILE A 124 20.03 -1.88 12.25
CA ILE A 124 21.44 -1.52 12.12
C ILE A 124 22.00 -1.74 10.72
N ASP A 125 21.37 -2.59 9.91
CA ASP A 125 21.77 -2.90 8.54
C ASP A 125 20.58 -3.51 7.76
N ASP A 126 20.66 -3.58 6.43
CA ASP A 126 19.66 -4.24 5.59
C ASP A 126 20.28 -5.09 4.46
N ILE A 127 19.60 -6.19 4.12
CA ILE A 127 19.88 -7.00 2.95
C ILE A 127 18.70 -6.86 2.00
N ARG A 128 18.98 -6.58 0.72
CA ARG A 128 17.96 -6.49 -0.32
C ARG A 128 18.06 -7.67 -1.25
N VAL A 129 16.99 -8.46 -1.31
CA VAL A 129 16.91 -9.68 -2.13
C VAL A 129 15.74 -9.57 -3.10
N LYS A 130 15.94 -10.11 -4.30
CA LYS A 130 14.87 -10.19 -5.29
C LYS A 130 14.01 -11.41 -4.98
N ALA A 131 12.75 -11.19 -4.67
CA ALA A 131 11.73 -12.21 -4.61
C ALA A 131 11.13 -12.42 -6.00
N GLN A 132 10.86 -13.68 -6.31
CA GLN A 132 10.13 -14.06 -7.51
C GLN A 132 8.73 -14.52 -7.10
N ILE A 133 7.71 -14.03 -7.76
CA ILE A 133 6.32 -14.45 -7.61
C ILE A 133 5.96 -15.22 -8.88
N ILE A 134 5.68 -16.52 -8.74
CA ILE A 134 5.19 -17.38 -9.83
C ILE A 134 4.04 -18.20 -9.29
N ASP A 135 2.92 -18.23 -10.03
CA ASP A 135 1.75 -19.06 -9.72
C ASP A 135 1.26 -18.89 -8.26
N GLY A 136 1.31 -17.64 -7.77
CA GLY A 136 0.89 -17.28 -6.40
C GLY A 136 1.85 -17.72 -5.29
N ILE A 137 3.11 -18.05 -5.61
CA ILE A 137 4.15 -18.39 -4.64
C ILE A 137 5.28 -17.36 -4.70
N VAL A 138 5.48 -16.65 -3.59
CA VAL A 138 6.68 -15.81 -3.36
C VAL A 138 7.83 -16.74 -3.02
N THR A 139 8.95 -16.61 -3.73
CA THR A 139 10.21 -17.31 -3.44
C THR A 139 11.33 -16.30 -3.24
N ILE A 140 11.99 -16.38 -2.09
CA ILE A 140 13.16 -15.58 -1.73
C ILE A 140 14.33 -16.52 -1.52
N LYS A 141 15.47 -16.24 -2.17
CA LYS A 141 16.73 -16.97 -1.94
C LYS A 141 17.75 -16.02 -1.36
N GLY A 142 18.30 -16.37 -0.21
CA GLY A 142 19.17 -15.49 0.57
C GLY A 142 20.38 -16.19 1.18
N VAL A 143 21.34 -15.38 1.62
CA VAL A 143 22.51 -15.78 2.43
C VAL A 143 22.78 -14.63 3.41
N PHE A 144 22.95 -14.95 4.70
CA PHE A 144 23.39 -13.97 5.69
C PHE A 144 24.91 -13.86 5.70
N SER A 145 25.44 -12.68 5.38
CA SER A 145 26.89 -12.43 5.35
C SER A 145 27.49 -12.17 6.73
N GLN A 146 26.66 -11.84 7.72
CA GLN A 146 27.02 -11.55 9.10
C GLN A 146 26.09 -12.31 10.04
N SER A 147 26.59 -12.62 11.24
CA SER A 147 25.76 -13.18 12.30
C SER A 147 24.86 -12.12 12.94
N GLY A 148 23.77 -12.54 13.57
CA GLY A 148 22.85 -11.69 14.31
C GLY A 148 21.39 -11.92 13.96
N ASN A 149 20.53 -11.09 14.54
CA ASN A 149 19.09 -11.19 14.38
C ASN A 149 18.64 -10.43 13.12
N TYR A 150 17.83 -11.07 12.31
CA TYR A 150 17.23 -10.49 11.11
C TYR A 150 15.71 -10.61 11.16
N GLN A 151 15.03 -9.70 10.47
CA GLN A 151 13.57 -9.72 10.37
C GLN A 151 13.07 -9.28 8.99
N ILE A 152 11.91 -9.80 8.61
CA ILE A 152 11.08 -9.28 7.53
C ILE A 152 9.74 -8.88 8.15
N THR A 153 9.33 -7.63 7.92
CA THR A 153 8.11 -7.06 8.48
C THR A 153 7.21 -6.53 7.37
N ALA A 154 5.90 -6.69 7.53
CA ALA A 154 4.94 -6.13 6.59
C ALA A 154 5.07 -4.60 6.55
N GLU A 155 5.27 -3.97 7.70
CA GLU A 155 5.45 -2.53 7.86
C GLU A 155 6.59 -2.01 6.99
N ARG A 156 7.75 -2.68 7.00
CA ARG A 156 8.91 -2.21 6.25
C ARG A 156 8.71 -2.32 4.73
N LEU A 157 8.10 -3.40 4.27
CA LEU A 157 7.79 -3.60 2.85
C LEU A 157 6.70 -2.63 2.38
N ASN A 158 5.66 -2.44 3.19
CA ASN A 158 4.57 -1.52 2.94
C ASN A 158 5.03 -0.06 2.86
N ALA A 159 6.00 0.35 3.68
CA ALA A 159 6.61 1.68 3.54
C ALA A 159 7.29 1.89 2.17
N GLY A 160 7.77 0.82 1.53
CA GLY A 160 8.27 0.88 0.15
C GLY A 160 7.13 1.00 -0.88
N LEU A 161 6.03 0.28 -0.65
CA LEU A 161 4.83 0.32 -1.48
C LEU A 161 4.10 1.67 -1.40
N ASP A 162 4.13 2.33 -0.23
CA ASP A 162 3.60 3.68 -0.02
C ASP A 162 4.30 4.71 -0.92
N ILE A 163 5.63 4.64 -1.03
CA ILE A 163 6.44 5.58 -1.82
C ILE A 163 6.07 5.56 -3.31
N ILE A 164 5.63 4.40 -3.81
CA ILE A 164 5.24 4.22 -5.21
C ILE A 164 3.72 4.24 -5.40
N GLU A 165 2.97 4.62 -4.36
CA GLU A 165 1.50 4.65 -4.36
C GLU A 165 0.90 3.33 -4.87
N ALA A 166 1.50 2.20 -4.48
CA ALA A 166 1.00 0.90 -4.90
C ALA A 166 -0.45 0.74 -4.43
N PRO A 167 -1.32 0.09 -5.21
CA PRO A 167 -2.73 -0.02 -4.85
C PRO A 167 -2.97 -1.05 -3.74
N PHE A 168 -1.92 -1.63 -3.15
CA PHE A 168 -2.02 -2.72 -2.17
C PHE A 168 -0.98 -2.67 -1.06
N ARG A 169 -1.30 -3.36 0.04
CA ARG A 169 -0.39 -3.59 1.16
C ARG A 169 -0.33 -5.08 1.48
N LEU A 170 0.80 -5.50 2.00
CA LEU A 170 1.04 -6.86 2.45
C LEU A 170 0.64 -7.02 3.92
N ALA A 171 0.08 -8.16 4.27
CA ALA A 171 -0.21 -8.54 5.65
C ALA A 171 0.40 -9.92 5.96
N PHE A 172 1.26 -9.99 6.97
CA PHE A 172 1.82 -11.23 7.48
C PHE A 172 2.49 -11.00 8.84
N ASP A 173 2.62 -12.07 9.62
CA ASP A 173 3.39 -12.06 10.85
C ASP A 173 4.87 -11.86 10.56
N LYS A 174 5.55 -11.09 11.42
CA LYS A 174 7.00 -10.88 11.33
C LYS A 174 7.74 -12.21 11.20
N VAL A 175 8.59 -12.31 10.20
CA VAL A 175 9.50 -13.45 10.01
C VAL A 175 10.83 -13.11 10.66
N GLU A 176 11.25 -13.88 11.65
CA GLU A 176 12.51 -13.66 12.38
C GLU A 176 13.54 -14.73 12.05
N PHE A 177 14.80 -14.31 12.00
CA PHE A 177 15.94 -15.19 11.80
C PHE A 177 17.02 -14.90 12.84
N ASP A 178 17.71 -15.95 13.27
CA ASP A 178 18.99 -15.87 13.98
C ASP A 178 20.08 -16.46 13.09
N ALA A 179 20.92 -15.59 12.54
CA ALA A 179 22.09 -15.98 11.78
C ALA A 179 23.24 -16.28 12.75
N TYR A 180 23.55 -17.56 12.98
CA TYR A 180 24.54 -17.97 13.98
C TYR A 180 25.85 -18.44 13.36
N VAL A 181 26.91 -18.51 14.19
CA VAL A 181 28.28 -18.93 13.80
C VAL A 181 28.49 -20.41 14.06
#